data_AF-A0A6C1P974-F1
#
_entry.id   AF-A0A6C1P974-F1
#
_cell.length_a   1.000
_cell.length_b   1.000
_cell.length_c   1.000
_cell.angle_alpha   90.00
_cell.angle_beta   90.00
_cell.angle_gamma   90.00
#
_symmetry.space_group_name_H-M   'P 1'
#
loop_
_entity.id
_entity.type
_entity.pdbx_description
1 polymer ?
#
loop_
_entity_poly.entity_id
_entity_poly.type
_entity_poly.pdbx_seq_one_letter_code
_entity_poly.pdbx_strand_id
1 'polypeptide(L)'
;MTIPEYIKRIDQRYKTGISREHSYRGDLQTLLESMLQNVLVTNEPARIDCGAPDFILTKKDIPVGYIEAKDIGEPLSGTRHKEQFTRYRESL
;
A
#
# COMPACT_ATOMS: atom_id res chain seq x y z
N MET A 1 -10.12 9.54 7.01
CA MET A 1 -9.72 8.78 8.21
C MET A 1 -8.55 9.52 8.84
N THR A 2 -8.52 9.67 10.16
CA THR A 2 -7.36 10.25 10.85
C THR A 2 -6.35 9.16 11.20
N ILE A 3 -5.10 9.55 11.44
CA ILE A 3 -4.04 8.61 11.86
C ILE A 3 -4.44 7.84 13.15
N PRO A 4 -5.01 8.46 14.19
CA PRO A 4 -5.46 7.73 15.39
C PRO A 4 -6.54 6.68 15.09
N GLU A 5 -7.49 7.00 14.21
CA GLU A 5 -8.54 6.05 13.81
C GLU A 5 -7.97 4.88 13.03
N TYR A 6 -7.02 5.15 12.12
CA TYR A 6 -6.30 4.12 11.39
C TYR A 6 -5.59 3.16 12.34
N ILE A 7 -4.77 3.67 13.27
CA ILE A 7 -4.04 2.86 14.24
C ILE A 7 -5.00 2.01 15.07
N LYS A 8 -6.14 2.58 15.51
CA LYS A 8 -7.16 1.84 16.27
C LYS A 8 -7.73 0.65 15.48
N ARG A 9 -8.02 0.82 14.19
CA ARG A 9 -8.55 -0.26 13.34
C ARG A 9 -7.51 -1.34 13.09
N ILE A 10 -6.26 -0.96 12.83
CA ILE A 10 -5.16 -1.90 12.65
C ILE A 10 -4.95 -2.74 13.91
N ASP A 11 -4.92 -2.11 15.09
CA ASP A 11 -4.80 -2.81 16.38
C ASP A 11 -5.96 -3.79 16.64
N GLN A 12 -7.20 -3.36 16.36
CA GLN A 12 -8.37 -4.24 16.49
C GLN A 12 -8.26 -5.48 15.60
N ARG A 13 -7.85 -5.31 14.33
CA ARG A 13 -7.63 -6.41 13.40
C ARG A 13 -6.48 -7.31 13.84
N TYR A 14 -5.35 -6.72 14.22
CA TYR A 14 -4.19 -7.47 14.71
C TYR A 14 -4.55 -8.38 15.90
N LYS A 15 -5.32 -7.86 16.86
CA LYS A 15 -5.79 -8.64 18.03
C LYS A 15 -6.68 -9.82 17.69
N THR A 16 -7.29 -9.89 16.51
CA THR A 16 -8.06 -11.07 16.10
C THR A 16 -7.18 -12.31 15.88
N GLY A 17 -5.87 -12.13 15.63
CA GLY A 17 -4.93 -13.22 15.35
C GLY A 17 -5.10 -13.90 13.98
N ILE A 18 -6.13 -13.53 13.21
CA ILE A 18 -6.41 -14.13 11.88
C ILE A 18 -6.14 -13.17 10.71
N SER A 19 -5.80 -11.90 11.00
CA SER A 19 -5.48 -10.90 9.98
C SER A 19 -4.11 -11.17 9.36
N ARG A 20 -4.01 -10.92 8.06
CA ARG A 20 -2.77 -10.99 7.27
C ARG A 20 -2.59 -9.71 6.48
N GLU A 21 -1.49 -9.57 5.75
CA GLU A 21 -1.07 -8.36 5.05
C GLU A 21 -2.23 -7.69 4.30
N HIS A 22 -2.96 -8.46 3.49
CA HIS A 22 -4.10 -7.97 2.72
C HIS A 22 -5.25 -7.42 3.60
N SER A 23 -5.48 -8.00 4.79
CA SER A 23 -6.54 -7.56 5.71
C SER A 23 -6.37 -6.11 6.19
N TYR A 24 -5.15 -5.56 6.13
CA TYR A 24 -4.84 -4.19 6.54
C TYR A 24 -4.91 -3.18 5.39
N ARG A 25 -4.85 -3.64 4.15
CA ARG A 25 -4.76 -2.77 2.95
C ARG A 25 -5.96 -1.85 2.79
N GLY A 26 -7.17 -2.31 3.10
CA GLY A 26 -8.38 -1.48 3.00
C GLY A 26 -8.38 -0.27 3.96
N ASP A 27 -7.86 -0.44 5.18
CA ASP A 27 -7.74 0.68 6.12
C ASP A 27 -6.62 1.63 5.69
N LEU A 28 -5.52 1.10 5.13
CA LEU A 28 -4.44 1.92 4.57
C LEU A 28 -4.94 2.75 3.38
N GLN A 29 -5.72 2.16 2.48
CA GLN A 29 -6.36 2.87 1.37
C GLN A 29 -7.18 4.06 1.88
N THR A 30 -8.07 3.80 2.86
CA THR A 30 -8.96 4.83 3.41
C THR A 30 -8.16 5.98 4.06
N LEU A 31 -7.03 5.67 4.73
CA LEU A 31 -6.14 6.69 5.26
C LEU A 31 -5.52 7.53 4.14
N LEU A 32 -4.91 6.87 3.15
CA LEU A 32 -4.23 7.54 2.04
C LEU A 32 -5.17 8.44 1.24
N GLU A 33 -6.37 7.97 0.89
CA GLU A 33 -7.38 8.76 0.19
C GLU A 33 -7.78 10.02 0.96
N SER A 34 -7.80 9.94 2.29
CA SER A 34 -8.11 11.11 3.12
C SER A 34 -6.96 12.11 3.28
N MET A 35 -5.71 11.67 3.07
CA MET A 35 -4.52 12.53 3.11
C MET A 35 -4.19 13.12 1.73
N LEU A 36 -4.49 12.40 0.65
CA LEU A 36 -4.05 12.71 -0.71
C LEU A 36 -5.24 13.12 -1.60
N GLN A 37 -5.77 14.33 -1.37
CA GLN A 37 -7.02 14.81 -2.02
C GLN A 37 -7.01 14.83 -3.57
N ASN A 38 -5.84 14.74 -4.21
CA ASN A 38 -5.70 14.78 -5.68
C ASN A 38 -4.98 13.54 -6.23
N VAL A 39 -4.97 12.45 -5.49
CA VAL A 39 -4.35 11.19 -5.89
C VAL A 39 -5.36 10.08 -5.72
N LEU A 40 -5.61 9.34 -6.79
CA LEU A 40 -6.38 8.11 -6.74
C LEU A 40 -5.48 6.99 -6.19
N VAL A 41 -5.94 6.34 -5.13
CA VAL A 41 -5.27 5.21 -4.49
C VAL A 41 -5.98 3.94 -4.94
N THR A 42 -5.33 3.13 -5.77
CA THR A 42 -5.93 1.87 -6.26
C THR A 42 -5.22 0.70 -5.60
N ASN A 43 -5.92 -0.03 -4.74
CA ASN A 43 -5.50 -1.32 -4.21
C ASN A 43 -5.72 -2.42 -5.25
N GLU A 44 -4.78 -3.37 -5.34
CA GLU A 44 -4.79 -4.48 -6.31
C GLU A 44 -5.07 -4.01 -7.76
N PRO A 45 -4.25 -3.10 -8.31
CA PRO A 45 -4.38 -2.71 -9.70
C PRO A 45 -4.24 -3.91 -10.63
N ALA A 46 -4.87 -3.83 -11.81
CA ALA A 46 -4.59 -4.76 -12.89
C ALA A 46 -3.08 -4.81 -13.14
N ARG A 47 -2.57 -6.00 -13.48
CA ARG A 47 -1.14 -6.21 -13.70
C ARG A 47 -0.60 -5.19 -14.70
N ILE A 48 0.45 -4.49 -14.30
CA ILE A 48 1.14 -3.49 -15.11
C ILE A 48 2.43 -4.07 -15.66
N ASP A 49 3.02 -3.44 -16.68
CA ASP A 49 4.21 -3.95 -17.36
C ASP A 49 5.41 -4.14 -16.42
N CYS A 50 5.52 -3.30 -15.39
CA CYS A 50 6.61 -3.35 -14.41
C CYS A 50 6.35 -4.28 -13.21
N GLY A 51 5.16 -4.88 -13.09
CA GLY A 51 4.83 -5.84 -12.03
C GLY A 51 3.37 -5.82 -11.56
N ALA A 52 3.18 -6.22 -10.31
CA ALA A 52 1.87 -6.26 -9.64
C ALA A 52 2.04 -5.62 -8.25
N PRO A 53 2.06 -4.28 -8.17
CA PRO A 53 2.17 -3.59 -6.89
C PRO A 53 0.90 -3.74 -6.07
N ASP A 54 1.01 -3.65 -4.75
CA ASP A 54 -0.17 -3.70 -3.88
C ASP A 54 -1.06 -2.48 -4.07
N PHE A 55 -0.44 -1.30 -4.22
CA PHE A 55 -1.13 -0.09 -4.63
C PHE A 55 -0.42 0.63 -5.76
N ILE A 56 -1.21 1.25 -6.63
CA ILE A 56 -0.77 2.32 -7.52
C ILE A 56 -1.41 3.63 -7.07
N LEU A 57 -0.59 4.68 -7.03
CA LEU A 57 -1.02 6.05 -6.80
C LEU A 57 -1.03 6.77 -8.15
N THR A 58 -2.17 7.30 -8.57
CA THR A 58 -2.27 8.05 -9.83
C THR A 58 -2.79 9.46 -9.61
N LYS A 59 -2.26 10.42 -10.37
CA LYS A 59 -2.72 11.81 -10.38
C LYS A 59 -3.01 12.20 -11.82
N LYS A 60 -4.28 12.46 -12.15
CA LYS A 60 -4.73 12.71 -13.54
C LYS A 60 -4.27 11.58 -14.49
N ASP A 61 -4.51 10.33 -14.10
CA ASP A 61 -4.14 9.11 -14.84
C ASP A 61 -2.63 8.85 -15.00
N ILE A 62 -1.78 9.69 -14.43
CA ILE A 62 -0.33 9.49 -14.43
C ILE A 62 0.07 8.78 -13.13
N PRO A 63 0.74 7.61 -13.18
CA PRO A 63 1.34 6.98 -12.02
C PRO A 63 2.33 7.94 -11.33
N VAL A 64 2.15 8.19 -10.05
CA VAL A 64 3.04 9.04 -9.23
C VAL A 64 3.74 8.25 -8.12
N GLY A 65 3.37 6.99 -7.95
CA GLY A 65 4.00 6.12 -6.97
C GLY A 65 3.36 4.74 -6.91
N TYR A 66 4.10 3.82 -6.30
CA TYR A 66 3.65 2.48 -5.98
C TYR A 66 3.88 2.22 -4.50
N ILE A 67 3.04 1.40 -3.88
CA ILE A 67 3.18 0.99 -2.48
C ILE A 67 3.17 -0.53 -2.43
N GLU A 68 4.08 -1.09 -1.63
CA GLU A 68 4.11 -2.50 -1.22
C GLU A 68 3.85 -2.54 0.29
N ALA A 69 2.88 -3.34 0.71
CA ALA A 69 2.56 -3.59 2.11
C ALA A 69 3.32 -4.82 2.61
N LYS A 70 3.46 -4.94 3.93
CA LYS A 70 4.04 -6.10 4.62
C LYS A 70 3.19 -6.46 5.84
N ASP A 71 3.26 -7.71 6.27
CA ASP A 71 2.65 -8.14 7.52
C ASP A 71 3.28 -7.41 8.72
N ILE A 72 2.50 -7.22 9.78
CA ILE A 72 2.99 -6.55 10.99
C ILE A 72 4.08 -7.40 11.63
N GLY A 73 5.26 -6.79 11.81
CA GLY A 73 6.45 -7.46 12.34
C GLY A 73 7.40 -7.98 11.26
N GLU A 74 7.03 -7.95 9.98
CA GLU A 74 7.97 -8.22 8.89
C GLU A 74 8.87 -7.01 8.61
N PRO A 75 10.16 -7.25 8.30
CA PRO A 75 11.07 -6.18 7.96
C PRO A 75 10.72 -5.57 6.60
N LEU A 76 10.64 -4.24 6.56
CA LEU A 76 10.48 -3.48 5.30
C LEU A 76 11.77 -3.43 4.47
N SER A 77 12.92 -3.74 5.09
CA SER A 77 14.24 -3.72 4.47
C SER A 77 14.70 -5.13 4.10
N GLY A 78 15.22 -5.28 2.88
CA GLY A 78 15.76 -6.56 2.41
C GLY A 78 16.16 -6.51 0.94
N THR A 79 17.14 -7.33 0.54
CA THR A 79 17.58 -7.47 -0.87
C THR A 79 16.42 -7.90 -1.78
N ARG A 80 15.51 -8.72 -1.26
CA ARG A 80 14.33 -9.24 -1.97
C ARG A 80 13.37 -8.15 -2.46
N HIS A 81 13.36 -6.98 -1.81
CA HIS A 81 12.50 -5.86 -2.20
C HIS A 81 13.20 -4.85 -3.11
N LYS A 82 14.54 -4.84 -3.14
CA LYS A 82 15.33 -3.86 -3.91
C LYS A 82 15.04 -3.96 -5.41
N GLU A 83 15.06 -5.16 -5.98
CA GLU A 83 14.80 -5.36 -7.42
C GLU A 83 13.36 -4.95 -7.79
N GLN A 84 12.39 -5.26 -6.94
CA GLN A 84 11.00 -4.86 -7.13
C GLN A 84 10.85 -3.32 -7.12
N PHE A 85 11.44 -2.65 -6.13
CA PHE A 85 11.42 -1.18 -6.04
C PHE A 85 12.16 -0.50 -7.17
N THR A 86 13.29 -1.06 -7.64
CA THR A 86 14.02 -0.52 -8.79
C THR A 86 13.14 -0.54 -10.04
N ARG A 87 12.50 -1.67 -10.36
CA ARG A 87 11.62 -1.79 -11.54
C ARG A 87 10.46 -0.80 -11.50
N TYR A 88 9.82 -0.65 -10.34
CA TYR A 88 8.74 0.32 -10.18
C TYR A 88 9.21 1.75 -10.37
N ARG A 89 10.37 2.11 -9.79
CA ARG A 89 10.95 3.43 -9.96
C ARG A 89 11.32 3.74 -11.41
N GLU A 90 11.80 2.75 -12.16
CA GLU A 90 12.10 2.90 -13.59
C GLU A 90 10.86 3.05 -14.47
N SER A 91 9.67 2.70 -13.96
CA SER A 91 8.40 2.81 -14.68
C SER A 91 7.62 4.11 -14.44
N LEU A 92 8.11 4.98 -13.55
CA LEU A 92 7.56 6.32 -13.27
C LEU A 92 8.26 7.38 -14.13
#